data_AF-A0A0K8QV21-F1
#
_entry.id   AF-A0A0K8QV21-F1
#
_cell.length_a   1.000
_cell.length_b   1.000
_cell.length_c   1.000
_cell.angle_alpha   90.00
_cell.angle_beta   90.00
_cell.angle_gamma   90.00
#
_symmetry.space_group_name_H-M   'P 1'
#
loop_
_entity.id
_entity.type
_entity.pdbx_description
1 polymer ?
#
loop_
_entity_poly.entity_id
_entity_poly.type
_entity_poly.pdbx_seq_one_letter_code
_entity_poly.pdbx_strand_id
1 'polypeptide(L)' 'MKRPEPIIVKCEIGPYPRPMPEGMFDPMPEVRAFFNNGEEKILFDFFPDEIFFSENEVIGLTEEEAKRLRTEKDIKFLQS' A
#
# COMPACT_ATOMS: atom_id res chain seq x y z
N MET A 1 11.11 -22.48 -8.93
CA MET A 1 12.11 -21.40 -9.12
C MET A 1 11.92 -20.40 -7.98
N LYS A 2 12.97 -20.02 -7.24
CA LYS A 2 12.87 -18.92 -6.28
C LYS A 2 12.82 -17.62 -7.10
N ARG A 3 11.84 -16.74 -6.83
CA ARG A 3 11.84 -15.39 -7.40
C ARG A 3 13.15 -14.70 -6.98
N PRO A 4 13.87 -14.03 -7.91
CA PRO A 4 15.11 -13.32 -7.57
C PRO A 4 14.84 -12.07 -6.74
N GLU A 5 13.65 -11.48 -6.90
CA GLU A 5 13.24 -10.27 -6.18
C GLU A 5 12.70 -10.61 -4.79
N PRO A 6 13.01 -9.78 -3.77
CA PRO A 6 12.40 -9.89 -2.46
C PRO A 6 10.88 -9.77 -2.55
N ILE A 7 10.18 -10.59 -1.78
CA ILE A 7 8.72 -10.57 -1.68
C ILE A 7 8.31 -10.04 -0.32
N ILE A 8 7.15 -9.39 -0.29
CA ILE A 8 6.54 -8.85 0.91
C ILE A 8 5.98 -10.01 1.74
N VAL A 9 6.38 -10.10 3.01
CA VAL A 9 5.93 -11.15 3.94
C VAL A 9 5.05 -10.60 5.07
N LYS A 10 5.13 -9.29 5.32
CA LYS A 10 4.25 -8.56 6.23
C LYS A 10 4.03 -7.17 5.66
N CYS A 11 2.85 -6.63 5.90
CA CYS A 11 2.48 -5.27 5.53
C CYS A 11 1.84 -4.59 6.74
N GLU A 12 2.04 -3.28 6.87
CA GLU A 12 1.32 -2.41 7.80
C GLU A 12 0.74 -1.25 6.99
N ILE A 13 -0.52 -0.89 7.28
CA ILE A 13 -1.24 0.15 6.54
C ILE A 13 -1.74 1.20 7.53
N GLY A 14 -1.40 2.46 7.27
CA GLY A 14 -1.82 3.60 8.07
C GLY A 14 -0.64 4.48 8.51
N PRO A 15 -0.86 5.39 9.49
CA PRO A 15 -2.14 5.67 10.15
C PRO A 15 -3.17 6.26 9.17
N TYR A 16 -4.46 6.06 9.45
CA TYR A 16 -5.54 6.70 8.70
C TYR A 16 -5.84 8.10 9.27
N PRO A 17 -6.16 9.09 8.41
CA PRO A 17 -6.53 10.42 8.88
C PRO A 17 -7.84 10.36 9.69
N ARG A 18 -7.96 11.27 10.65
CA ARG A 18 -9.22 11.46 11.39
C ARG A 18 -10.32 12.00 10.46
N PRO A 19 -11.61 11.86 10.84
CA PRO A 19 -12.69 12.54 10.12
C PRO A 19 -12.46 14.05 10.00
N MET A 20 -13.03 14.64 8.95
CA MET A 20 -13.04 16.10 8.79
C MET A 20 -13.97 16.76 9.82
N PRO A 21 -13.62 17.93 10.36
CA PRO A 21 -12.45 18.76 9.99
C PRO A 21 -11.15 18.41 10.74
N GLU A 22 -11.18 17.54 11.75
CA GLU A 22 -10.03 17.28 12.64
C GLU A 22 -8.81 16.69 11.92
N GLY A 23 -9.04 15.86 10.89
CA GLY A 23 -7.99 15.21 10.10
C GLY A 23 -7.54 15.96 8.86
N MET A 24 -7.94 17.23 8.67
CA MET A 24 -7.64 17.98 7.44
C MET A 24 -6.14 18.09 7.11
N PHE A 25 -5.27 17.99 8.11
CA PHE A 25 -3.82 18.02 7.96
C PHE A 25 -3.15 16.72 8.43
N ASP A 26 -3.93 15.68 8.74
CA ASP A 26 -3.37 14.38 9.07
C ASP A 26 -2.74 13.77 7.80
N PRO A 27 -1.65 12.99 7.93
CA PRO A 27 -1.05 12.31 6.79
C PRO A 27 -2.04 11.29 6.21
N MET A 28 -1.90 11.06 4.90
CA MET A 28 -2.60 9.95 4.25
C MET A 28 -1.98 8.61 4.68
N PRO A 29 -2.77 7.52 4.68
CA PRO A 29 -2.26 6.20 5.04
C PRO A 29 -1.16 5.76 4.08
N GLU A 30 -0.09 5.25 4.65
CA GLU A 30 1.03 4.66 3.91
C GLU A 30 0.97 3.14 3.97
N VAL A 31 1.49 2.49 2.93
CA VAL A 31 1.70 1.04 2.88
C VAL A 31 3.17 0.77 3.17
N ARG A 32 3.45 0.23 4.36
CA ARG A 32 4.79 -0.17 4.78
C ARG A 32 4.95 -1.67 4.65
N ALA A 33 5.96 -2.10 3.90
CA ALA A 33 6.20 -3.50 3.59
C ALA A 33 7.49 -4.01 4.22
N PHE A 34 7.42 -5.24 4.72
CA PHE A 34 8.54 -6.00 5.25
C PHE A 34 8.80 -7.17 4.31
N PHE A 35 10.03 -7.27 3.83
CA PHE A 35 10.43 -8.23 2.81
C PHE A 35 11.09 -9.47 3.43
N ASN A 36 11.04 -10.59 2.72
CA ASN A 36 11.64 -11.86 3.16
C ASN A 36 13.17 -11.82 3.31
N ASN A 37 13.84 -10.82 2.75
CA ASN A 37 15.27 -10.57 2.91
C ASN A 37 15.60 -9.70 4.14
N GLY A 38 14.60 -9.30 4.92
CA GLY A 38 14.75 -8.43 6.09
C GLY A 38 14.71 -6.93 5.78
N GLU A 39 14.54 -6.54 4.50
CA GLU A 39 14.33 -5.14 4.15
C GLU A 39 12.95 -4.64 4.60
N GLU A 40 12.86 -3.36 4.88
CA GLU A 40 11.63 -2.66 5.21
C GLU A 40 11.56 -1.38 4.36
N LYS A 41 10.42 -1.15 3.71
CA LYS A 41 10.22 0.02 2.85
C LYS A 41 8.81 0.57 2.97
N ILE A 42 8.69 1.89 2.88
CA ILE A 42 7.42 2.54 2.56
C ILE A 42 7.25 2.45 1.05
N LEU A 43 6.16 1.84 0.59
CA LEU A 43 5.92 1.62 -0.83
C LEU A 43 5.26 2.83 -1.48
N PHE A 44 4.20 3.33 -0.85
CA PHE A 44 3.38 4.44 -1.33
C PHE A 44 2.36 4.88 -0.26
N ASP A 45 1.86 6.10 -0.41
CA ASP A 45 0.63 6.59 0.19
C ASP A 45 -0.57 6.44 -0.77
N PHE A 46 -1.78 6.57 -0.24
CA PHE A 46 -3.03 6.55 -1.02
C PHE A 46 -4.14 7.36 -0.33
N PHE A 47 -5.13 7.81 -1.12
CA PHE A 47 -6.32 8.48 -0.61
C PHE A 47 -7.37 7.42 -0.18
N PRO A 48 -7.71 7.30 1.11
CA PRO A 48 -8.55 6.21 1.63
C PRO A 48 -10.04 6.34 1.27
N ASP A 49 -10.46 7.49 0.79
CA ASP A 49 -11.77 7.78 0.21
C ASP A 49 -11.87 7.37 -1.27
N GLU A 50 -10.74 7.25 -1.97
CA GLU A 50 -10.68 6.83 -3.37
C GLU A 50 -10.44 5.32 -3.49
N ILE A 51 -9.41 4.81 -2.81
CA ILE A 51 -8.98 3.42 -2.91
C ILE A 51 -8.63 2.83 -1.55
N PHE A 52 -8.80 1.51 -1.42
CA PHE A 52 -8.56 0.79 -0.17
C PHE A 52 -7.59 -0.38 -0.40
N PHE A 53 -6.77 -0.66 0.61
CA PHE A 53 -5.86 -1.80 0.66
C PHE A 53 -6.07 -2.63 1.92
N SER A 54 -5.94 -3.93 1.78
CA SER A 54 -5.82 -4.93 2.83
C SER A 54 -4.38 -5.48 2.84
N GLU A 55 -3.91 -6.00 3.97
CA GLU A 55 -2.56 -6.58 4.00
C GLU A 55 -2.43 -7.81 3.07
N ASN A 56 -3.50 -8.60 2.96
CA ASN A 56 -3.51 -9.85 2.21
C ASN A 56 -3.34 -9.68 0.69
N GLU A 57 -3.74 -8.54 0.12
CA GLU A 57 -3.52 -8.29 -1.31
C GLU A 57 -2.10 -7.80 -1.62
N VAL A 58 -1.35 -7.39 -0.59
CA VAL A 58 0.03 -6.90 -0.71
C VAL A 58 1.03 -8.00 -0.38
N ILE A 59 0.71 -8.87 0.60
CA ILE A 59 1.57 -10.00 0.98
C ILE A 59 1.76 -10.95 -0.21
N GLY A 60 3.01 -11.34 -0.46
CA GLY A 60 3.43 -12.20 -1.56
C GLY A 60 3.81 -11.46 -2.85
N LEU A 61 3.52 -10.16 -2.94
CA LEU A 61 3.94 -9.31 -4.05
C LEU A 61 5.40 -8.88 -3.92
N THR A 62 6.02 -8.51 -5.04
CA THR A 62 7.24 -7.68 -5.03
C THR A 62 6.89 -6.20 -4.88
N GLU A 63 7.90 -5.35 -4.64
CA GLU A 63 7.70 -3.90 -4.58
C GLU A 63 7.02 -3.34 -5.84
N GLU A 64 7.45 -3.78 -7.02
CA GLU A 64 6.90 -3.32 -8.30
C GLU A 64 5.49 -3.87 -8.55
N GLU A 65 5.21 -5.12 -8.17
CA GLU A 65 3.86 -5.68 -8.22
C GLU A 65 2.89 -4.89 -7.32
N ALA A 66 3.32 -4.48 -6.13
CA ALA A 66 2.51 -3.67 -5.21
C ALA A 66 2.22 -2.26 -5.76
N LYS A 67 3.23 -1.58 -6.34
CA LYS A 67 3.03 -0.26 -7.00
C LYS A 67 2.11 -0.35 -8.20
N ARG A 68 2.21 -1.45 -8.97
CA ARG A 68 1.30 -1.72 -10.08
C ARG A 68 -0.13 -1.93 -9.59
N LEU A 69 -0.33 -2.69 -8.52
CA LEU A 69 -1.64 -2.87 -7.89
C LEU A 69 -2.27 -1.53 -7.50
N ARG A 70 -1.48 -0.59 -6.95
CA ARG A 70 -1.95 0.77 -6.65
C ARG A 70 -2.45 1.49 -7.91
N THR A 71 -1.62 1.53 -8.93
CA THR A 71 -1.96 2.16 -10.22
C THR A 71 -3.23 1.57 -10.82
N GLU A 72 -3.40 0.25 -10.76
CA GLU A 72 -4.59 -0.43 -11.29
C GLU A 72 -5.86 -0.04 -10.51
N LYS A 73 -5.77 0.13 -9.18
CA LYS A 73 -6.89 0.61 -8.36
C LYS A 73 -7.22 2.08 -8.64
N ASP A 74 -6.21 2.94 -8.76
CA ASP A 74 -6.39 4.36 -9.11
C ASP A 74 -7.14 4.51 -10.43
N ILE A 75 -6.70 3.80 -11.48
CA ILE A 75 -7.36 3.81 -12.80
C ILE A 75 -8.80 3.31 -12.68
N LYS A 76 -9.03 2.24 -11.92
CA LYS A 76 -10.38 1.68 -11.74
C LYS A 76 -11.31 2.66 -11.05
N PHE A 77 -10.82 3.40 -10.04
CA PHE A 77 -11.60 4.43 -9.37
C PHE A 77 -11.99 5.56 -10.34
N LEU A 78 -11.04 6.06 -11.15
CA LEU A 78 -11.29 7.13 -12.13
C LEU A 78 -12.24 6.73 -13.27
N GLN A 79 -12.42 5.44 -13.53
CA GLN A 79 -13.34 4.92 -14.56
C GLN A 79 -14.73 4.58 -14.03
N SER A 80 -14.96 4.69 -12.71
CA SER A 80 -16.24 4.36 -12.05
C SER A 80 -17.14 5.58 -11.93
#